data_AF-A0A0F9LZX1-F1
#
_entry.id   AF-A0A0F9LZX1-F1
#
_cell.length_a   1.000
_cell.length_b   1.000
_cell.length_c   1.000
_cell.angle_alpha   90.00
_cell.angle_beta   90.00
_cell.angle_gamma   90.00
#
_symmetry.space_group_name_H-M   'P 1'
#
loop_
_entity.id
_entity.type
_entity.pdbx_description
1 polymer ?
#
loop_
_entity_poly.entity_id
_entity_poly.type
_entity_poly.pdbx_seq_one_letter_code
_entity_poly.pdbx_strand_id
1 'polypeptide(L)'
;MSIVNMSVDTKTRQVVVAVDGVVVPAVEAHLSKFVFADGEVAVDLSYTVKSESDSGLVETRRFSLPTPEDAAVASLDKNGLVSNIEPDSKTFSEHLQAFLQKKPKN
;
A
#
# COMPACT_ATOMS: atom_id res chain seq x y z
N MET A 1 11.26 7.23 -11.85
CA MET A 1 11.68 7.41 -10.44
C MET A 1 10.95 8.61 -9.91
N SER A 2 10.19 8.43 -8.84
CA SER A 2 9.46 9.51 -8.18
C SER A 2 10.10 9.88 -6.85
N ILE A 3 9.83 11.10 -6.38
CA ILE A 3 10.17 11.53 -5.03
C ILE A 3 8.93 11.34 -4.16
N VAL A 4 9.09 10.60 -3.06
CA VAL A 4 8.04 10.46 -2.05
C VAL A 4 8.38 11.29 -0.83
N ASN A 5 7.53 12.23 -0.49
CA ASN A 5 7.63 13.05 0.71
C ASN A 5 6.62 12.56 1.75
N MET A 6 7.09 12.34 2.98
CA MET A 6 6.22 12.12 4.14
C MET A 6 6.41 13.27 5.11
N SER A 7 5.32 13.94 5.46
CA SER A 7 5.30 15.06 6.40
C SER A 7 4.39 14.72 7.57
N VAL A 8 4.76 15.14 8.78
CA VAL A 8 3.96 14.94 9.98
C VAL A 8 3.50 16.29 10.50
N ASP A 9 2.19 16.47 10.61
CA ASP A 9 1.62 17.58 11.36
C ASP A 9 1.61 17.22 12.85
N THR A 10 2.46 17.90 13.61
CA THR A 10 2.62 17.64 15.05
C THR A 10 1.45 18.14 15.90
N LYS A 11 0.60 19.03 15.37
CA LYS A 11 -0.60 19.53 16.05
C LYS A 11 -1.76 18.57 15.90
N THR A 12 -2.04 18.14 14.66
CA THR A 12 -3.16 17.25 14.35
C THR A 12 -2.81 15.77 14.42
N ARG A 13 -1.52 15.43 14.57
CA ARG A 13 -0.99 14.06 14.55
C ARG A 13 -1.28 13.34 13.22
N GLN A 14 -1.44 14.09 12.15
CA GLN A 14 -1.67 13.55 10.81
C GLN A 14 -0.35 13.33 10.06
N VAL A 15 -0.32 12.29 9.23
CA VAL A 15 0.76 12.01 8.28
C VAL A 15 0.24 12.32 6.88
N VAL A 16 0.99 13.11 6.13
CA VAL A 16 0.71 13.45 4.73
C VAL A 16 1.77 12.79 3.86
N VAL A 17 1.33 12.01 2.88
CA VAL A 17 2.20 11.42 1.86
C VAL A 17 1.97 12.18 0.55
N ALA A 18 3.05 12.54 -0.13
CA ALA A 18 3.00 13.12 -1.46
C ALA A 18 3.98 12.41 -2.40
N VAL A 19 3.55 12.13 -3.62
CA VAL A 19 4.36 11.52 -4.68
C VAL A 19 4.51 12.54 -5.81
N ASP A 20 5.75 12.93 -6.11
CA ASP A 20 6.06 14.01 -7.08
C ASP A 20 5.27 15.30 -6.82
N GLY A 21 5.08 15.64 -5.54
CA GLY A 21 4.34 16.83 -5.10
C GLY A 21 2.81 16.68 -5.09
N VAL A 22 2.26 15.55 -5.53
CA VAL A 22 0.82 15.28 -5.48
C VAL A 22 0.49 14.55 -4.18
N VAL A 23 -0.38 15.14 -3.35
CA VAL A 23 -0.86 14.52 -2.12
C VAL A 23 -1.65 13.25 -2.42
N VAL A 24 -1.31 12.15 -1.76
CA VAL A 24 -2.05 10.89 -1.85
C VAL A 24 -2.86 10.67 -0.57
N PRO A 25 -4.10 10.13 -0.67
CA PRO A 25 -4.95 9.86 0.50
C PRO A 25 -4.49 8.57 1.20
N ALA A 26 -3.27 8.58 1.74
CA ALA A 26 -2.72 7.45 2.48
C ALA A 26 -3.41 7.34 3.85
N VAL A 27 -3.91 6.15 4.17
CA VAL A 27 -4.48 5.82 5.48
C VAL A 27 -3.43 5.27 6.45
N GLU A 28 -2.36 4.71 5.89
CA GLU A 28 -1.19 4.23 6.63
C GLU A 28 0.06 4.55 5.83
N ALA A 29 1.16 4.86 6.53
CA ALA A 29 2.45 5.12 5.91
C ALA A 29 3.58 4.63 6.83
N HIS A 30 4.60 4.04 6.22
CA HIS A 30 5.82 3.56 6.87
C HIS A 30 7.03 4.07 6.11
N LEU A 31 8.00 4.61 6.83
CA LEU A 31 9.29 5.01 6.30
C LEU A 31 10.37 4.70 7.34
N SER A 32 11.30 3.84 6.97
CA SER A 32 12.48 3.51 7.74
C SER A 32 13.72 3.66 6.87
N LYS A 33 14.80 4.22 7.45
CA LYS A 33 16.11 4.33 6.80
C LYS A 33 17.11 3.55 7.63
N PHE A 34 17.84 2.66 6.97
CA PHE A 34 18.90 1.86 7.55
C PHE A 34 20.24 2.30 6.95
N VAL A 35 21.27 2.41 7.79
CA VAL A 35 22.64 2.71 7.37
C VAL A 35 23.51 1.57 7.92
N PHE A 36 24.09 0.79 7.02
CA PHE A 36 24.93 -0.35 7.36
C PHE A 36 26.37 0.08 7.62
N ALA A 37 27.14 -0.79 8.28
CA ALA A 37 28.51 -0.50 8.71
C ALA A 37 29.50 -0.27 7.56
N ASP A 38 29.20 -0.81 6.38
CA ASP A 38 29.93 -0.60 5.13
C ASP A 38 29.53 0.69 4.39
N GLY A 39 28.54 1.42 4.91
CA GLY A 39 28.02 2.66 4.33
C GLY A 39 26.84 2.45 3.37
N GLU A 40 26.38 1.22 3.16
CA GLU A 40 25.17 0.97 2.38
C GLU A 40 23.94 1.62 3.06
N VAL A 41 23.05 2.20 2.25
CA VAL A 41 21.80 2.80 2.73
C VAL A 41 20.63 2.02 2.14
N ALA A 42 19.79 1.45 2.99
CA ALA A 42 18.51 0.90 2.60
C ALA A 42 17.37 1.79 3.09
N VAL A 43 16.32 1.89 2.28
CA VAL A 43 15.09 2.59 2.63
C VAL A 43 13.95 1.61 2.49
N ASP A 44 13.21 1.42 3.56
CA ASP A 44 11.93 0.73 3.54
C ASP A 44 10.83 1.78 3.54
N LEU A 45 10.05 1.82 2.46
CA LEU A 45 8.96 2.74 2.28
C LEU A 45 7.72 1.96 1.86
N SER A 46 6.61 2.19 2.57
CA SER A 46 5.29 1.77 2.10
C SER A 46 4.20 2.74 2.53
N TYR A 47 3.11 2.78 1.77
CA TYR A 47 1.90 3.51 2.14
C TYR A 47 0.67 2.79 1.60
N THR A 48 -0.44 2.91 2.30
CA THR A 48 -1.70 2.25 1.96
C THR A 48 -2.74 3.28 1.60
N VAL A 49 -3.39 3.11 0.45
CA VAL A 49 -4.54 3.91 0.03
C VAL A 49 -5.78 3.06 0.14
N LYS A 50 -6.81 3.60 0.79
CA LYS A 50 -8.15 3.04 0.80
C LYS A 50 -9.01 3.85 -0.16
N SER A 51 -9.58 3.17 -1.15
CA SER A 51 -10.50 3.76 -2.11
C SER A 51 -11.86 3.08 -2.03
N GLU A 52 -12.91 3.83 -2.32
CA GLU A 52 -14.27 3.31 -2.43
C GLU A 52 -14.79 3.65 -3.82
N SER A 53 -15.30 2.64 -4.53
CA SER A 53 -15.90 2.84 -5.85
C SER A 53 -17.31 3.42 -5.73
N ASP A 54 -17.84 3.94 -6.84
CA ASP A 54 -19.24 4.39 -6.92
C ASP A 54 -20.25 3.26 -6.64
N SER A 55 -19.84 2.00 -6.75
CA SER A 55 -20.63 0.82 -6.41
C SER A 55 -20.53 0.41 -4.93
N GLY A 56 -19.83 1.18 -4.09
CA GLY A 56 -19.61 0.89 -2.67
C GLY A 56 -18.58 -0.19 -2.39
N LEU A 57 -17.79 -0.61 -3.39
CA LEU A 57 -16.71 -1.57 -3.18
C LEU A 57 -15.51 -0.82 -2.63
N VAL A 58 -15.04 -1.27 -1.47
CA VAL A 58 -13.84 -0.74 -0.83
C VAL A 58 -12.63 -1.56 -1.30
N GLU A 59 -11.64 -0.88 -1.86
CA GLU A 59 -10.36 -1.46 -2.23
C GLU A 59 -9.25 -0.83 -1.37
N THR A 60 -8.51 -1.68 -0.66
CA THR A 60 -7.28 -1.30 0.04
C THR A 60 -6.11 -1.69 -0.83
N ARG A 61 -5.27 -0.72 -1.19
CA ARG A 61 -4.08 -0.94 -2.01
C ARG A 61 -2.84 -0.46 -1.27
N ARG A 62 -1.88 -1.35 -1.08
CA ARG A 62 -0.58 -1.03 -0.50
C ARG A 62 0.45 -0.80 -1.60
N PHE A 63 1.19 0.28 -1.48
CA PHE A 63 2.32 0.64 -2.33
C PHE A 63 3.61 0.52 -1.52
N SER A 64 4.66 -0.02 -2.13
CA SER A 64 5.95 -0.21 -1.46
C SER A 64 7.11 0.02 -2.42
N LEU A 65 8.21 0.55 -1.88
CA LEU A 65 9.50 0.59 -2.57
C LEU A 65 10.10 -0.83 -2.52
N PRO A 66 10.25 -1.52 -3.67
CA PRO A 66 10.85 -2.84 -3.68
C PRO A 66 12.34 -2.77 -3.32
N THR A 67 12.88 -3.88 -2.82
CA THR A 67 14.34 -4.04 -2.72
C THR A 67 14.96 -4.02 -4.13
N PRO A 68 16.27 -3.72 -4.28
CA PRO A 68 16.93 -3.77 -5.58
C PRO A 68 16.80 -5.12 -6.29
N GLU A 69 16.79 -6.23 -5.52
CA GLU A 69 16.60 -7.58 -6.04
C GLU A 69 15.17 -7.80 -6.54
N ASP A 70 14.17 -7.42 -5.74
CA ASP A 70 12.76 -7.55 -6.11
C ASP A 70 12.39 -6.66 -7.31
N ALA A 71 13.01 -5.48 -7.40
CA ALA A 71 12.76 -4.53 -8.49
C ALA A 71 13.09 -5.10 -9.88
N ALA A 72 14.03 -6.06 -9.95
CA ALA A 72 14.43 -6.68 -11.22
C ALA A 72 13.35 -7.60 -11.82
N VAL A 73 12.43 -8.10 -10.98
CA VAL A 73 11.39 -9.07 -11.37
C VAL A 73 9.97 -8.57 -11.11
N ALA A 74 9.81 -7.50 -10.34
CA ALA A 74 8.52 -6.94 -10.00
C ALA A 74 7.94 -6.09 -11.15
N SER A 75 6.61 -6.08 -11.25
CA SER A 75 5.89 -5.13 -12.10
C SER A 75 5.79 -3.78 -11.37
N LEU A 76 6.70 -2.86 -11.72
CA LEU A 76 6.74 -1.52 -11.15
C LEU A 76 5.71 -0.61 -11.84
N ASP A 77 5.09 0.27 -11.06
CA ASP A 77 4.30 1.37 -11.59
C ASP A 77 5.21 2.49 -12.15
N LYS A 78 4.59 3.55 -12.70
CA LYS A 78 5.32 4.72 -13.23
C LYS A 78 6.16 5.46 -12.19
N ASN A 79 5.85 5.28 -10.90
CA ASN A 79 6.56 5.90 -9.79
C ASN A 79 7.73 5.04 -9.30
N GLY A 80 7.86 3.80 -9.80
CA GLY A 80 8.87 2.84 -9.39
C GLY A 80 8.46 2.05 -8.13
N LEU A 81 7.17 2.00 -7.81
CA LEU A 81 6.64 1.28 -6.67
C LEU A 81 5.95 0.00 -7.11
N VAL A 82 5.99 -1.01 -6.24
CA VAL A 82 5.14 -2.19 -6.35
C VAL A 82 3.83 -1.89 -5.63
N SER A 83 2.71 -2.38 -6.17
CA SER A 83 1.42 -2.27 -5.51
C SER A 83 0.70 -3.61 -5.42
N ASN A 84 0.11 -3.90 -4.25
CA ASN A 84 -0.71 -5.08 -4.03
C ASN A 84 -2.08 -4.65 -3.50
N ILE A 85 -3.14 -5.27 -4.02
CA ILE A 85 -4.48 -5.15 -3.44
C ILE A 85 -4.49 -6.03 -2.20
N GLU A 86 -4.72 -5.43 -1.04
CA GLU A 86 -4.94 -6.17 0.19
C GLU A 86 -6.39 -6.66 0.18
N PRO A 87 -6.62 -7.99 0.21
CA PRO A 87 -7.98 -8.49 0.29
C PRO A 87 -8.60 -8.05 1.61
N ASP A 88 -9.76 -7.40 1.54
CA ASP A 88 -10.54 -7.09 2.73
C ASP A 88 -10.96 -8.43 3.36
N SER A 89 -10.30 -8.77 4.47
CA SER A 89 -10.47 -10.06 5.15
C SER A 89 -11.92 -10.28 5.61
N LYS A 90 -12.67 -9.20 5.79
CA LYS A 90 -14.07 -9.23 6.20
C LYS A 90 -15.00 -9.64 5.06
N THR A 91 -14.90 -8.99 3.90
CA THR A 91 -15.69 -9.35 2.70
C THR A 91 -15.32 -10.72 2.14
N PHE A 92 -14.04 -11.12 2.17
CA PHE A 92 -13.65 -12.47 1.76
C PHE A 92 -14.28 -13.54 2.67
N SER A 93 -14.24 -13.34 3.99
CA SER A 93 -14.83 -14.27 4.95
C SER A 93 -16.35 -14.36 4.80
N GLU A 94 -17.03 -13.24 4.59
CA GLU A 94 -18.47 -13.18 4.36
C GLU A 94 -18.88 -13.86 3.04
N HIS A 95 -18.14 -13.60 1.94
CA HIS A 95 -18.37 -14.26 0.66
C HIS A 95 -18.07 -15.77 0.70
N LEU A 96 -17.01 -16.19 1.40
CA LEU A 96 -16.68 -17.60 1.58
C LEU A 96 -17.77 -18.31 2.39
N GLN A 97 -18.26 -17.70 3.47
CA GLN A 97 -19.37 -18.25 4.25
C GLN A 97 -20.66 -18.35 3.44
N ALA A 98 -21.01 -17.32 2.65
CA ALA A 98 -22.17 -17.35 1.78
C ALA A 98 -22.06 -18.43 0.68
N PHE A 99 -20.87 -18.64 0.12
CA PHE A 99 -20.61 -19.69 -0.87
C PHE A 99 -20.74 -21.10 -0.26
N LEU A 100 -20.17 -21.32 0.92
CA LEU A 100 -20.24 -22.61 1.64
C LEU A 100 -21.66 -22.95 2.11
N GLN A 101 -22.50 -21.94 2.39
CA GLN A 101 -23.91 -22.15 2.76
C GLN A 101 -24.83 -22.43 1.55
N LYS A 102 -24.37 -22.15 0.32
CA LYS A 102 -25.12 -22.44 -0.90
C LYS A 102 -25.00 -23.93 -1.23
N LYS A 103 -25.75 -24.77 -0.50
CA LYS A 103 -25.87 -26.20 -0.79
C LYS A 103 -26.20 -26.41 -2.28
N PRO A 104 -25.57 -27.39 -2.96
CA PRO A 104 -26.00 -27.77 -4.29
C PRO A 104 -27.47 -28.17 -4.22
N LYS A 105 -28.32 -27.52 -5.01
CA LYS A 105 -29.67 -28.01 -5.26
C LYS A 105 -29.51 -29.30 -6.07
N ASN A 106 -29.71 -30.44 -5.42
CA ASN A 106 -30.01 -31.70 -6.11
C ASN A 106 -31.31 -31.55 -6.89
#